data_AF-A0A351ELS2-F1
#
_entry.id   AF-A0A351ELS2-F1
#
_cell.length_a   1.000
_cell.length_b   1.000
_cell.length_c   1.000
_cell.angle_alpha   90.00
_cell.angle_beta   90.00
_cell.angle_gamma   90.00
#
_symmetry.space_group_name_H-M   'P 1'
#
loop_
_entity.id
_entity.type
_entity.pdbx_description
1 polymer ?
#
loop_
_entity_poly.entity_id
_entity_poly.type
_entity_poly.pdbx_seq_one_letter_code
_entity_poly.pdbx_strand_id
1 'polypeptide(L)'
;MELREDGNHGNETSSKRNEIARRSTPYAFHDGTVGLYFMAFCKDQAPLRERLRLMYGLDDANGVRDAITDYSNPASGSFYFAPSEETLDAITG
;
A
#
# COMPACT_ATOMS: atom_id res chain seq x y z
N MET A 1 6.73 2.44 2.44
CA MET A 1 7.04 3.29 3.61
C MET A 1 6.23 2.82 4.82
N GLU A 2 6.86 2.71 5.99
CA GLU A 2 6.16 2.40 7.24
C GLU A 2 5.64 3.67 7.90
N LEU A 3 4.40 3.63 8.39
CA LEU A 3 3.86 4.75 9.16
C LEU A 3 4.40 4.71 10.59
N ARG A 4 4.65 5.89 11.14
CA ARG A 4 5.27 6.10 12.45
C ARG A 4 4.38 7.00 13.28
N GLU A 5 4.37 6.80 14.59
CA GLU A 5 3.56 7.58 15.53
C GLU A 5 4.03 9.04 15.63
N ASP A 6 5.33 9.28 15.50
CA ASP A 6 5.94 10.62 15.50
C ASP A 6 5.78 11.38 14.16
N GLY A 7 5.14 10.79 13.15
CA GLY A 7 4.98 11.38 11.81
C GLY A 7 6.25 11.38 10.96
N ASN A 8 7.42 11.06 11.53
CA ASN A 8 8.66 10.92 10.78
C ASN A 8 8.78 9.48 10.24
N HIS A 9 8.19 9.23 9.08
CA HIS A 9 8.09 7.91 8.48
C HIS A 9 9.44 7.22 8.13
N GLY A 10 10.54 7.97 8.10
CA GLY A 10 11.90 7.45 7.96
C GLY A 10 12.59 7.11 9.29
N ASN A 11 12.02 7.50 10.44
CA ASN A 11 12.62 7.30 11.75
C ASN A 11 12.41 5.87 12.25
N GLU A 12 13.46 5.05 12.22
CA GLU A 12 13.38 3.66 12.67
C GLU A 12 13.13 3.46 14.17
N THR A 13 13.45 4.47 14.99
CA THR A 13 13.30 4.41 16.45
C THR A 13 11.86 4.64 16.93
N SER A 14 11.02 5.22 16.08
CA SER A 14 9.62 5.50 16.37
C SER A 14 8.74 4.26 16.18
N SER A 15 7.76 4.08 17.07
CA SER A 15 6.78 3.00 16.99
C SER A 15 6.03 3.02 15.67
N LYS A 16 5.82 1.84 15.09
CA LYS A 16 5.01 1.67 13.89
C LYS A 16 3.53 1.80 14.22
N ARG A 17 2.75 2.30 13.27
CA ARG A 17 1.29 2.33 13.37
C ARG A 17 0.63 1.83 12.11
N ASN A 18 -0.58 1.32 12.27
CA ASN A 18 -1.42 0.87 11.15
C ASN A 18 -0.66 -0.05 10.19
N GLU A 19 -0.02 -1.09 10.73
CA GLU A 19 0.76 -2.06 9.97
C GLU A 19 -0.10 -2.74 8.90
N ILE A 20 0.57 -3.19 7.83
CA ILE A 20 -0.08 -3.83 6.69
C ILE A 20 0.47 -5.24 6.49
N ALA A 21 -0.40 -6.17 6.12
CA ALA A 21 0.02 -7.49 5.68
C ALA A 21 0.14 -7.48 4.15
N ARG A 22 1.35 -7.61 3.63
CA ARG A 22 1.60 -7.67 2.17
C ARG A 22 1.47 -9.10 1.67
N ARG A 23 0.77 -9.27 0.54
CA ARG A 23 0.65 -10.50 -0.24
C ARG A 23 1.08 -10.28 -1.69
N SER A 24 1.96 -9.31 -1.91
CA SER A 24 2.46 -8.97 -3.24
C SER A 24 3.20 -10.14 -3.89
N THR A 25 3.12 -10.25 -5.22
CA THR A 25 3.78 -11.31 -6.00
C THR A 25 4.40 -10.72 -7.27
N PRO A 26 5.62 -11.13 -7.67
CA PRO A 26 6.19 -10.69 -8.95
C PRO A 26 5.36 -11.23 -10.13
N TYR A 27 5.37 -10.52 -11.26
CA TYR A 27 4.81 -10.99 -12.53
C TYR A 27 5.75 -10.69 -13.70
N ALA A 28 5.63 -11.48 -14.75
CA ALA A 28 6.33 -11.30 -16.02
C ALA A 28 5.46 -11.80 -17.17
N PHE A 29 5.42 -11.04 -18.27
CA PHE A 29 4.76 -11.39 -19.51
C PHE A 29 5.78 -11.70 -20.61
N HIS A 30 5.33 -12.40 -21.65
CA HIS A 30 6.19 -12.87 -22.75
C HIS A 30 6.71 -11.72 -23.65
N ASP A 31 6.08 -10.54 -23.58
CA ASP A 31 6.47 -9.34 -24.31
C ASP A 31 7.60 -8.54 -23.61
N GLY A 32 8.11 -9.05 -22.49
CA GLY A 32 9.16 -8.41 -21.69
C GLY A 32 8.64 -7.49 -20.58
N THR A 33 7.32 -7.32 -20.45
CA THR A 33 6.74 -6.56 -19.33
C THR A 33 6.93 -7.34 -18.03
N VAL A 34 7.56 -6.71 -17.04
CA VAL A 34 7.79 -7.29 -15.71
C VAL A 34 7.40 -6.28 -14.63
N GLY A 35 7.02 -6.79 -13.46
CA GLY A 35 6.71 -5.91 -12.35
C GLY A 35 6.29 -6.65 -11.08
N LEU A 36 5.63 -5.89 -10.21
CA LEU A 36 5.08 -6.37 -8.95
C LEU A 36 3.57 -6.20 -8.95
N TYR A 37 2.85 -7.29 -8.69
CA TYR A 37 1.45 -7.20 -8.31
C TYR A 37 1.40 -6.85 -6.83
N PHE A 38 1.30 -5.55 -6.53
CA PHE A 38 1.24 -5.07 -5.15
C PHE A 38 -0.14 -5.37 -4.56
N MET A 39 -0.17 -6.14 -3.46
CA MET A 39 -1.40 -6.43 -2.71
C MET A 39 -1.11 -6.30 -1.21
N ALA A 40 -1.96 -5.56 -0.51
CA ALA A 40 -1.85 -5.36 0.93
C ALA A 40 -3.21 -5.35 1.61
N PHE A 41 -3.24 -5.89 2.83
CA PHE A 41 -4.38 -5.86 3.72
C PHE A 41 -4.06 -4.97 4.92
N CYS A 42 -5.05 -4.23 5.39
CA CYS A 42 -4.95 -3.41 6.59
C CYS A 42 -6.28 -3.50 7.35
N LYS A 43 -6.22 -3.32 8.67
CA LYS A 43 -7.42 -3.25 9.53
C LYS A 43 -8.34 -2.10 9.11
N ASP A 44 -7.74 -0.96 8.74
CA ASP A 44 -8.44 0.25 8.33
C ASP A 44 -7.99 0.66 6.91
N GLN A 45 -8.87 1.28 6.12
CA GLN A 45 -8.53 1.67 4.74
C GLN A 45 -7.67 2.94 4.68
N ALA A 46 -7.93 3.92 5.56
CA ALA A 46 -7.26 5.22 5.54
C ALA A 46 -5.72 5.16 5.54
N PRO A 47 -5.07 4.25 6.32
CA PRO A 47 -3.61 4.11 6.34
C PRO A 47 -2.97 3.68 5.01
N LEU A 48 -3.68 2.94 4.15
CA LEU A 48 -3.15 2.57 2.83
C LEU A 48 -3.09 3.80 1.92
N ARG A 49 -4.12 4.65 1.96
CA ARG A 49 -4.15 5.89 1.18
C ARG A 49 -3.11 6.89 1.68
N GLU A 50 -2.89 6.98 2.98
CA GLU A 50 -1.84 7.82 3.56
C GLU A 50 -0.44 7.43 3.05
N ARG A 51 -0.10 6.13 3.10
CA ARG A 51 1.18 5.62 2.57
C ARG A 51 1.37 5.96 1.09
N LEU A 52 0.31 5.82 0.28
CA LEU A 52 0.39 6.17 -1.14
C LEU A 52 0.65 7.67 -1.31
N ARG A 53 -0.05 8.56 -0.60
CA ARG A 53 0.22 10.00 -0.71
C ARG A 53 1.68 10.35 -0.38
N LEU A 54 2.22 9.76 0.69
CA LEU A 54 3.62 9.93 1.06
C LEU A 54 4.57 9.45 -0.04
N MET A 55 4.33 8.26 -0.61
CA MET A 55 5.15 7.75 -1.72
C MET A 55 5.12 8.67 -2.94
N TYR A 56 4.00 9.34 -3.20
CA TYR A 56 3.87 10.28 -4.31
C TYR A 56 4.25 11.72 -3.95
N GLY A 57 4.77 11.99 -2.75
CA GLY A 57 5.12 13.34 -2.32
C GLY A 57 3.92 14.29 -2.24
N LEU A 58 2.71 13.76 -2.07
CA LEU A 58 1.44 14.51 -2.00
C LEU A 58 1.08 14.92 -0.57
N ASP A 59 2.05 14.89 0.35
CA ASP A 59 1.85 15.29 1.74
C ASP A 59 2.57 16.62 2.00
N ASP A 60 1.94 17.45 2.82
CA ASP A 60 2.28 18.87 2.99
C ASP A 60 3.62 19.09 3.72
N ALA A 61 4.19 18.02 4.32
CA ALA A 61 5.34 18.12 5.21
C ALA A 61 6.69 18.25 4.50
N ASN A 62 6.88 17.66 3.30
CA ASN A 62 8.17 17.69 2.61
C ASN A 62 8.13 17.54 1.08
N GLY A 63 7.00 17.10 0.50
CA GLY A 63 6.87 16.91 -0.95
C GLY A 63 7.82 15.86 -1.56
N VAL A 64 8.51 15.06 -0.73
CA VAL A 64 9.53 14.12 -1.21
C VAL A 64 8.84 12.85 -1.69
N ARG A 65 9.04 12.51 -2.98
CA ARG A 65 8.57 11.25 -3.56
C ARG A 65 9.47 10.09 -3.14
N ASP A 66 8.88 8.92 -2.96
CA ASP A 66 9.63 7.66 -2.77
C ASP A 66 10.37 7.33 -4.07
N ALA A 67 11.68 7.16 -3.99
CA ALA A 67 12.57 6.93 -5.13
C ALA A 67 12.20 5.69 -5.95
N ILE A 68 11.48 4.70 -5.36
CA ILE A 68 11.01 3.54 -6.13
C ILE A 68 10.07 3.94 -7.28
N THR A 69 9.38 5.09 -7.15
CA THR A 69 8.44 5.59 -8.15
C THR A 69 9.13 6.16 -9.40
N ASP A 70 10.46 6.29 -9.40
CA ASP A 70 11.24 6.63 -10.60
C ASP A 70 11.50 5.41 -11.49
N TYR A 71 11.38 4.19 -10.94
CA TYR A 71 11.70 2.94 -11.61
C TYR A 71 10.49 2.01 -11.80
N SER A 72 9.38 2.30 -11.12
CA SER A 72 8.17 1.50 -11.14
C SER A 72 6.93 2.38 -11.26
N ASN A 73 6.16 2.17 -12.34
CA ASN A 73 4.94 2.91 -12.61
C ASN A 73 3.71 2.00 -12.39
N PRO A 74 2.71 2.40 -11.58
CA PRO A 74 1.52 1.58 -11.40
C PRO A 74 0.71 1.51 -12.69
N ALA A 75 0.50 0.30 -13.20
CA ALA A 75 -0.40 0.08 -14.34
C ALA A 75 -1.89 0.13 -13.93
N SER A 76 -2.19 -0.10 -12.65
CA SER A 76 -3.54 -0.06 -12.09
C SER A 76 -3.52 0.25 -10.58
N GLY A 77 -4.69 0.54 -10.01
CA GLY A 77 -4.87 0.76 -8.57
C GLY A 77 -6.33 0.67 -8.18
N SER A 78 -6.62 -0.01 -7.07
CA SER A 78 -7.99 -0.24 -6.59
C SER A 78 -8.02 -0.53 -5.09
N PHE A 79 -9.16 -0.25 -4.45
CA PHE A 79 -9.45 -0.63 -3.09
C PHE A 79 -10.59 -1.65 -3.07
N TYR A 80 -10.42 -2.69 -2.26
CA TYR A 80 -11.41 -3.73 -2.05
C TYR A 80 -11.63 -3.93 -0.56
N PHE A 81 -12.80 -4.47 -0.22
CA PHE A 81 -13.08 -5.01 1.09
C PHE A 81 -13.18 -6.54 0.97
N ALA A 82 -12.37 -7.26 1.74
CA ALA A 82 -12.47 -8.70 1.88
C ALA A 82 -13.32 -9.00 3.12
N PRO A 83 -14.62 -9.33 2.97
CA PRO A 83 -15.49 -9.61 4.11
C PRO A 83 -15.04 -10.86 4.88
N SER A 84 -15.51 -11.00 6.12
CA SER A 84 -15.45 -12.28 6.82
C SER A 84 -16.27 -13.33 6.06
N GLU A 85 -15.97 -14.61 6.27
CA GLU A 85 -16.75 -15.72 5.69
C GLU A 85 -18.24 -15.60 6.04
N GLU A 86 -18.56 -15.29 7.30
CA GLU A 86 -19.94 -15.06 7.76
C GLU A 86 -20.65 -13.94 6.98
N THR A 87 -19.95 -12.83 6.72
CA THR A 87 -20.52 -11.70 5.97
C THR A 87 -20.67 -12.06 4.49
N LEU A 88 -19.72 -12.81 3.93
CA LEU A 88 -19.77 -13.26 2.54
C LEU A 88 -20.95 -14.21 2.29
N ASP A 89 -21.16 -15.18 3.18
CA ASP A 89 -22.30 -16.09 3.11
C ASP A 89 -23.62 -15.31 3.20
N ALA A 90 -23.72 -14.33 4.11
CA ALA A 90 -24.93 -13.53 4.26
C ALA A 90 -25.30 -12.67 3.02
N ILE A 91 -24.33 -12.37 2.14
CA ILE A 91 -24.58 -11.59 0.91
C ILE A 91 -24.69 -12.47 -0.35
N THR A 92 -24.32 -13.75 -0.29
CA THR A 92 -24.31 -14.66 -1.45
C THR A 92 -25.26 -15.85 -1.34
N GLY A 93 -25.67 -16.24 -0.12
CA GLY A 93 -26.68 -17.27 0.14
C GLY A 93 -28.11 -16.75 0.05
#